data_AF-A0A526M5I2-F1
#
_entry.id   AF-A0A526M5I2-F1
#
_cell.length_a   1.000
_cell.length_b   1.000
_cell.length_c   1.000
_cell.angle_alpha   90.00
_cell.angle_beta   90.00
_cell.angle_gamma   90.00
#
_symmetry.space_group_name_H-M   'P 1'
#
loop_
_entity.id
_entity.type
_entity.pdbx_description
1 polymer ?
#
loop_
_entity_poly.entity_id
_entity_poly.type
_entity_poly.pdbx_seq_one_letter_code
_entity_poly.pdbx_strand_id
1 'polypeptide(L)'
;MKPGARPYTTQLQAGLGLVNETKTLLELWSPGMTATQLHQAALDSGRFPTITARRLRNIVTECFAPRYLVAGAKQAAHLKKLSATLSTAELAQLMLIFTSRANPILGDFIRQVYWPRYAGGYREITNDDARVFVERAIDDSQTSKRWSETTVRRVSAYLTGCCADYGMLERGLRSRRAILPFRITTPVTAYLVHDLHFSGVPDNALLTHEDWQLFGLAREDVLGELKRLSLKGLMIVQAAGDVIRIGWKQQDMEALRDVLSKS
;
A
#
# COMPACT_ATOMS: atom_id res chain seq x y z
N MET A 1 17.00 9.69 -13.25
CA MET A 1 15.58 9.64 -12.81
C MET A 1 14.67 9.49 -14.02
N LYS A 2 13.70 8.53 -14.02
CA LYS A 2 12.70 8.45 -15.10
C LYS A 2 11.93 9.78 -15.16
N PRO A 3 11.62 10.34 -16.35
CA PRO A 3 10.82 11.55 -16.46
C PRO A 3 9.49 11.39 -15.70
N GLY A 4 9.22 12.27 -14.73
CA GLY A 4 7.99 12.24 -13.92
C GLY A 4 8.04 11.43 -12.61
N ALA A 5 9.14 10.74 -12.29
CA ALA A 5 9.27 10.03 -11.01
C ALA A 5 9.48 11.00 -9.85
N ARG A 6 8.69 10.87 -8.77
CA ARG A 6 8.85 11.67 -7.54
C ARG A 6 10.11 11.23 -6.79
N PRO A 7 10.95 12.16 -6.31
CA PRO A 7 12.15 11.80 -5.58
C PRO A 7 11.80 11.09 -4.27
N TYR A 8 12.65 10.14 -3.87
CA TYR A 8 12.51 9.47 -2.58
C TYR A 8 12.70 10.47 -1.43
N THR A 9 11.88 10.30 -0.39
CA THR A 9 11.89 11.13 0.82
C THR A 9 12.09 10.27 2.06
N THR A 10 12.40 10.92 3.18
CA THR A 10 12.48 10.28 4.48
C THR A 10 11.12 10.19 5.17
N GLN A 11 10.00 10.38 4.46
CA GLN A 11 8.67 10.43 5.06
C GLN A 11 8.26 9.09 5.68
N LEU A 12 8.72 7.96 5.15
CA LEU A 12 8.47 6.63 5.73
C LEU A 12 9.01 6.50 7.17
N GLN A 13 9.98 7.35 7.56
CA GLN A 13 10.49 7.41 8.93
C GLN A 13 9.45 7.90 9.94
N ALA A 14 8.48 8.69 9.47
CA ALA A 14 7.42 9.23 10.30
C ALA A 14 6.44 8.16 10.80
N GLY A 15 6.40 7.00 10.15
CA GLY A 15 5.53 5.91 10.55
C GLY A 15 5.53 4.82 9.50
N LEU A 16 5.73 3.60 9.97
CA LEU A 16 5.80 2.40 9.15
C LEU A 16 4.42 2.04 8.56
N GLY A 17 3.97 0.80 8.75
CA GLY A 17 2.65 0.37 8.31
C GLY A 17 1.51 0.93 9.16
N LEU A 18 1.71 1.06 10.47
CA LEU A 18 0.75 1.66 11.43
C LEU A 18 -0.69 1.13 11.26
N VAL A 19 -0.84 -0.19 11.06
CA VAL A 19 -2.11 -0.81 10.67
C VAL A 19 -3.20 -0.56 11.72
N ASN A 20 -2.88 -0.77 13.00
CA ASN A 20 -3.85 -0.61 14.08
C ASN A 20 -4.20 0.86 14.30
N GLU A 21 -3.20 1.75 14.32
CA GLU A 21 -3.42 3.19 14.45
C GLU A 21 -4.25 3.73 13.28
N THR A 22 -3.98 3.26 12.07
CA THR A 22 -4.74 3.65 10.87
C THR A 22 -6.20 3.21 11.01
N LYS A 23 -6.49 1.99 11.48
CA LYS A 23 -7.87 1.55 11.74
C LYS A 23 -8.58 2.45 12.74
N THR A 24 -7.94 2.75 13.86
CA THR A 24 -8.49 3.66 14.88
C THR A 24 -8.74 5.06 14.31
N LEU A 25 -7.82 5.59 13.50
CA LEU A 25 -7.99 6.89 12.84
C LEU A 25 -9.12 6.86 11.79
N LEU A 26 -9.28 5.78 11.03
CA LEU A 26 -10.41 5.62 10.10
C LEU A 26 -11.75 5.65 10.82
N GLU A 27 -11.85 5.03 11.99
CA GLU A 27 -13.07 5.04 12.81
C GLU A 27 -13.42 6.44 13.31
N LEU A 28 -12.43 7.25 13.68
CA LEU A 28 -12.61 8.63 14.15
C LEU A 28 -12.85 9.63 13.02
N TRP A 29 -12.29 9.38 11.84
CA TRP A 29 -12.36 10.31 10.71
C TRP A 29 -13.76 10.36 10.08
N SER A 30 -14.23 11.56 9.73
CA SER A 30 -15.45 11.78 8.96
C SER A 30 -15.16 12.62 7.71
N PRO A 31 -15.94 12.48 6.62
CA PRO A 31 -15.79 13.31 5.43
C PRO A 31 -15.72 14.80 5.77
N GLY A 32 -14.76 15.51 5.17
CA GLY A 32 -14.50 16.93 5.45
C GLY A 32 -13.54 17.21 6.61
N MET A 33 -13.21 16.22 7.46
CA MET A 33 -12.22 16.42 8.52
C MET A 33 -10.81 16.63 7.95
N THR A 34 -10.18 17.72 8.36
CA THR A 34 -8.76 18.01 8.13
C THR A 34 -7.86 17.14 9.01
N ALA A 35 -6.56 17.06 8.68
CA ALA A 35 -5.57 16.37 9.51
C ALA A 35 -5.52 16.95 10.95
N THR A 36 -5.66 18.26 11.10
CA THR A 36 -5.69 18.94 12.41
C THR A 36 -6.92 18.52 13.22
N GLN A 37 -8.10 18.52 12.60
CA GLN A 37 -9.34 18.08 13.25
C GLN A 37 -9.28 16.60 13.63
N LEU A 38 -8.75 15.75 12.75
CA LEU A 38 -8.58 14.32 13.05
C LEU A 38 -7.60 14.10 14.21
N HIS A 39 -6.49 14.85 14.25
CA HIS A 39 -5.56 14.79 15.38
C HIS A 39 -6.24 15.19 16.69
N GLN A 40 -7.04 16.26 16.69
CA GLN A 40 -7.78 16.68 17.87
C GLN A 40 -8.78 15.62 18.32
N ALA A 41 -9.58 15.08 17.39
CA ALA A 41 -10.51 13.98 17.68
C ALA A 41 -9.79 12.73 18.23
N ALA A 42 -8.58 12.43 17.72
CA ALA A 42 -7.77 11.33 18.22
C ALA A 42 -7.26 11.54 19.65
N LEU A 43 -6.86 12.77 20.00
CA LEU A 43 -6.51 13.13 21.39
C LEU A 43 -7.72 12.99 22.31
N ASP A 44 -8.84 13.60 21.93
CA ASP A 44 -10.06 13.64 22.75
C ASP A 44 -10.67 12.25 22.94
N SER A 45 -10.43 11.32 22.01
CA SER A 45 -10.92 9.94 22.10
C SER A 45 -10.27 9.11 23.20
N GLY A 46 -9.06 9.45 23.65
CA GLY A 46 -8.28 8.61 24.58
C GLY A 46 -7.83 7.25 24.02
N ARG A 47 -8.01 6.98 22.72
CA ARG A 47 -7.76 5.64 22.10
C ARG A 47 -6.29 5.36 21.78
N PHE A 48 -5.39 6.28 22.09
CA PHE A 48 -3.95 6.17 21.84
C PHE A 48 -3.12 6.33 23.14
N PRO A 49 -3.40 5.55 24.21
CA PRO A 49 -2.84 5.80 25.55
C PRO A 49 -1.32 5.61 25.62
N THR A 50 -0.73 4.87 24.69
CA THR A 50 0.73 4.61 24.64
C THR A 50 1.48 5.57 23.70
N ILE A 51 0.77 6.49 23.03
CA ILE A 51 1.35 7.40 22.05
C ILE A 51 1.28 8.82 22.59
N THR A 52 2.44 9.49 22.66
CA THR A 52 2.48 10.90 23.07
C THR A 52 1.74 11.79 22.07
N ALA A 53 1.15 12.90 22.54
CA ALA A 53 0.42 13.84 21.67
C ALA A 53 1.27 14.30 20.47
N ARG A 54 2.56 14.56 20.68
CA ARG A 54 3.50 14.89 19.60
C ARG A 54 3.61 13.76 18.57
N ARG A 55 3.76 12.51 19.02
CA ARG A 55 3.88 11.35 18.12
C ARG A 55 2.57 11.11 17.37
N LEU A 56 1.43 11.27 18.03
CA LEU A 56 0.11 11.15 17.40
C LEU A 56 -0.08 12.19 16.31
N ARG A 57 0.33 13.45 16.55
CA ARG A 57 0.35 14.49 15.51
C ARG A 57 1.14 14.05 14.29
N ASN A 58 2.37 13.56 14.48
CA ASN A 58 3.20 13.09 13.36
C ASN A 58 2.55 11.92 12.62
N ILE A 59 1.95 10.96 13.32
CA ILE A 59 1.21 9.86 12.69
C ILE A 59 0.09 10.41 11.81
N VAL A 60 -0.70 11.37 12.31
CA VAL A 60 -1.81 11.94 11.54
C VAL A 60 -1.32 12.76 10.35
N THR A 61 -0.36 13.68 10.56
CA THR A 61 0.05 14.66 9.54
C THR A 61 1.05 14.10 8.54
N GLU A 62 1.96 13.23 8.96
CA GLU A 62 3.05 12.74 8.11
C GLU A 62 2.78 11.33 7.56
N CYS A 63 1.83 10.58 8.13
CA CYS A 63 1.48 9.23 7.67
C CYS A 63 0.04 9.12 7.16
N PHE A 64 -0.96 9.36 8.01
CA PHE A 64 -2.36 9.13 7.66
C PHE A 64 -2.85 10.07 6.56
N ALA A 65 -2.70 11.38 6.76
CA ALA A 65 -3.15 12.39 5.80
C ALA A 65 -2.56 12.23 4.39
N PRO A 66 -1.23 12.11 4.19
CA PRO A 66 -0.66 11.96 2.86
C PRO A 66 -0.98 10.62 2.18
N ARG A 67 -1.41 9.60 2.94
CA ARG A 67 -1.83 8.31 2.39
C ARG A 67 -3.32 8.28 2.03
N TYR A 68 -4.17 8.89 2.86
CA TYR A 68 -5.61 8.62 2.83
C TYR A 68 -6.51 9.86 2.68
N LEU A 69 -6.00 11.07 2.97
CA LEU A 69 -6.76 12.33 2.85
C LEU A 69 -6.46 13.10 1.56
N VAL A 70 -5.79 12.45 0.60
CA VAL A 70 -5.52 12.99 -0.74
C VAL A 70 -6.74 12.87 -1.66
N ALA A 71 -6.77 13.62 -2.76
CA ALA A 71 -7.80 13.51 -3.79
C ALA A 71 -9.26 13.49 -3.25
N GLY A 72 -9.56 14.35 -2.26
CA GLY A 72 -10.87 14.41 -1.61
C GLY A 72 -11.12 13.31 -0.57
N ALA A 73 -10.07 12.69 -0.04
CA ALA A 73 -10.12 11.65 0.98
C ALA A 73 -10.92 10.39 0.59
N LYS A 74 -10.98 10.10 -0.72
CA LYS A 74 -11.67 8.91 -1.26
C LYS A 74 -11.13 7.62 -0.64
N GLN A 75 -9.80 7.53 -0.48
CA GLN A 75 -9.14 6.38 0.11
C GLN A 75 -9.57 6.16 1.57
N ALA A 76 -9.59 7.22 2.39
CA ALA A 76 -10.08 7.12 3.77
C ALA A 76 -11.56 6.68 3.82
N ALA A 77 -12.41 7.26 2.96
CA ALA A 77 -13.81 6.88 2.88
C ALA A 77 -14.00 5.40 2.49
N HIS A 78 -13.22 4.91 1.53
CA HIS A 78 -13.25 3.52 1.10
C HIS A 78 -12.79 2.58 2.22
N LEU A 79 -11.62 2.84 2.81
CA LEU A 79 -11.04 2.00 3.85
C LEU A 79 -11.91 1.97 5.12
N LYS A 80 -12.51 3.10 5.53
CA LYS A 80 -13.41 3.16 6.69
C LYS A 80 -14.62 2.24 6.52
N LYS A 81 -15.23 2.23 5.33
CA LYS A 81 -16.37 1.33 5.06
C LYS A 81 -15.91 -0.12 4.99
N LEU A 82 -14.83 -0.39 4.26
CA LEU A 82 -14.28 -1.74 4.10
C LEU A 82 -13.74 -2.33 5.41
N SER A 83 -13.32 -1.52 6.38
CA SER A 83 -12.86 -2.02 7.68
C SER A 83 -13.97 -2.68 8.51
N ALA A 84 -15.25 -2.48 8.15
CA ALA A 84 -16.36 -3.18 8.78
C ALA A 84 -16.55 -4.62 8.27
N THR A 85 -15.98 -4.97 7.11
CA THR A 85 -16.23 -6.25 6.42
C THR A 85 -14.96 -7.04 6.14
N LEU A 86 -13.88 -6.36 5.76
CA LEU A 86 -12.60 -7.00 5.49
C LEU A 86 -11.88 -7.37 6.79
N SER A 87 -11.16 -8.48 6.74
CA SER A 87 -10.23 -8.85 7.79
C SER A 87 -9.10 -7.81 7.91
N THR A 88 -8.42 -7.81 9.06
CA THR A 88 -7.27 -6.90 9.26
C THR A 88 -6.14 -7.18 8.27
N ALA A 89 -5.96 -8.44 7.84
CA ALA A 89 -4.96 -8.81 6.85
C ALA A 89 -5.28 -8.25 5.45
N GLU A 90 -6.54 -8.33 5.02
CA GLU A 90 -6.99 -7.77 3.74
C GLU A 90 -6.92 -6.25 3.74
N LEU A 91 -7.35 -5.61 4.83
CA LEU A 91 -7.22 -4.18 4.99
C LEU A 91 -5.76 -3.73 4.97
N ALA A 92 -4.85 -4.52 5.57
CA ALA A 92 -3.41 -4.25 5.53
C ALA A 92 -2.85 -4.30 4.10
N GLN A 93 -3.35 -5.18 3.22
CA GLN A 93 -2.97 -5.18 1.79
C GLN A 93 -3.42 -3.92 1.06
N LEU A 94 -4.62 -3.40 1.36
CA LEU A 94 -5.07 -2.11 0.81
C LEU A 94 -4.21 -0.95 1.34
N MET A 95 -3.88 -0.95 2.63
CA MET A 95 -2.98 0.04 3.23
C MET A 95 -1.56 -0.03 2.63
N LEU A 96 -1.07 -1.21 2.25
CA LEU A 96 0.21 -1.40 1.57
C LEU A 96 0.22 -0.67 0.22
N ILE A 97 -0.85 -0.81 -0.58
CA ILE A 97 -0.98 -0.11 -1.87
C ILE A 97 -0.88 1.40 -1.66
N PHE A 98 -1.71 1.96 -0.77
CA PHE A 98 -1.72 3.42 -0.55
C PHE A 98 -0.42 3.94 0.07
N THR A 99 0.22 3.15 0.94
CA THR A 99 1.51 3.52 1.52
C THR A 99 2.62 3.52 0.48
N SER A 100 2.61 2.56 -0.45
CA SER A 100 3.56 2.49 -1.57
C SER A 100 3.34 3.62 -2.59
N ARG A 101 2.08 3.98 -2.88
CA ARG A 101 1.74 5.14 -3.71
C ARG A 101 2.16 6.46 -3.05
N ALA A 102 2.06 6.58 -1.72
CA ALA A 102 2.51 7.76 -1.00
C ALA A 102 4.04 7.81 -0.83
N ASN A 103 4.71 6.65 -0.75
CA ASN A 103 6.15 6.50 -0.53
C ASN A 103 6.75 5.60 -1.63
N PRO A 104 7.13 6.15 -2.79
CA PRO A 104 7.63 5.36 -3.93
C PRO A 104 8.78 4.41 -3.58
N ILE A 105 9.67 4.84 -2.68
CA ILE A 105 10.80 4.03 -2.19
C ILE A 105 10.36 2.68 -1.60
N LEU A 106 9.19 2.61 -0.95
CA LEU A 106 8.65 1.34 -0.44
C LEU A 106 8.19 0.43 -1.57
N GLY A 107 7.43 0.98 -2.52
CA GLY A 107 6.97 0.22 -3.68
C GLY A 107 8.13 -0.31 -4.50
N ASP A 108 9.13 0.53 -4.76
CA ASP A 108 10.32 0.15 -5.50
C ASP A 108 11.19 -0.87 -4.75
N PHE A 109 11.35 -0.73 -3.43
CA PHE A 109 12.01 -1.76 -2.62
C PHE A 109 11.31 -3.12 -2.74
N ILE A 110 9.97 -3.14 -2.69
CA ILE A 110 9.19 -4.38 -2.80
C ILE A 110 9.40 -5.01 -4.18
N ARG A 111 9.31 -4.22 -5.25
CA ARG A 111 9.44 -4.70 -6.64
C ARG A 111 10.87 -5.13 -6.98
N GLN A 112 11.87 -4.40 -6.50
CA GLN A 112 13.26 -4.54 -6.94
C GLN A 112 14.14 -5.36 -5.98
N VAL A 113 13.70 -5.55 -4.73
CA VAL A 113 14.46 -6.32 -3.73
C VAL A 113 13.62 -7.47 -3.17
N TYR A 114 12.42 -7.20 -2.65
CA TYR A 114 11.62 -8.24 -1.98
C TYR A 114 11.26 -9.39 -2.93
N TRP A 115 10.59 -9.09 -4.04
CA TRP A 115 10.15 -10.14 -4.97
C TRP A 115 11.32 -10.86 -5.67
N PRO A 116 12.39 -10.17 -6.11
CA PRO A 116 13.58 -10.85 -6.62
C PRO A 116 14.24 -11.78 -5.60
N ARG A 117 14.32 -11.40 -4.32
CA ARG A 117 14.81 -12.29 -3.25
C ARG A 117 13.91 -13.50 -3.06
N TYR A 118 12.59 -13.28 -3.00
CA TYR A 118 11.62 -14.36 -2.89
C TYR A 118 11.72 -15.35 -4.06
N ALA A 119 11.73 -14.84 -5.29
CA ALA A 119 11.84 -15.65 -6.51
C ALA A 119 13.19 -16.38 -6.61
N GLY A 120 14.26 -15.79 -6.07
CA GLY A 120 15.58 -16.41 -5.95
C GLY A 120 15.69 -17.49 -4.88
N GLY A 121 14.61 -17.83 -4.17
CA GLY A 121 14.60 -18.88 -3.14
C GLY A 121 15.19 -18.46 -1.79
N TYR A 122 15.49 -17.16 -1.59
CA TYR A 122 15.93 -16.67 -0.30
C TYR A 122 14.82 -16.83 0.74
N ARG A 123 15.18 -17.17 1.98
CA ARG A 123 14.23 -17.38 3.07
C ARG A 123 14.03 -16.15 3.95
N GLU A 124 14.81 -15.09 3.70
CA GLU A 124 14.87 -13.90 4.55
C GLU A 124 15.28 -12.66 3.77
N ILE A 125 14.97 -11.50 4.36
CA ILE A 125 15.47 -10.19 3.94
C ILE A 125 16.11 -9.50 5.14
N THR A 126 17.25 -8.86 4.90
CA THR A 126 18.02 -8.13 5.90
C THR A 126 17.94 -6.62 5.69
N ASN A 127 18.26 -5.87 6.74
CA ASN A 127 18.43 -4.43 6.63
C ASN A 127 19.61 -4.04 5.74
N ASP A 128 20.58 -4.95 5.54
CA ASP A 128 21.70 -4.72 4.62
C ASP A 128 21.24 -4.73 3.16
N ASP A 129 20.31 -5.63 2.82
CA ASP A 129 19.70 -5.67 1.48
C ASP A 129 18.96 -4.38 1.16
N ALA A 130 18.23 -3.85 2.16
CA ALA A 130 17.58 -2.55 2.07
C ALA A 130 18.61 -1.39 2.01
N ARG A 131 19.72 -1.49 2.74
CA ARG A 131 20.80 -0.50 2.73
C ARG A 131 21.44 -0.39 1.34
N VAL A 132 21.81 -1.51 0.74
CA VAL A 132 22.36 -1.56 -0.62
C VAL A 132 21.40 -0.94 -1.64
N PHE A 133 20.10 -1.20 -1.50
CA PHE A 133 19.07 -0.56 -2.34
C PHE A 133 19.02 0.96 -2.14
N VAL A 134 19.02 1.44 -0.90
CA VAL A 134 18.99 2.88 -0.59
C VAL A 134 20.25 3.60 -1.07
N GLU A 135 21.42 3.01 -0.90
CA GLU A 135 22.70 3.56 -1.37
C GLU A 135 22.72 3.71 -2.90
N ARG A 136 22.32 2.66 -3.63
CA ARG A 136 22.18 2.73 -5.10
C ARG A 136 21.19 3.82 -5.53
N ALA A 137 20.06 3.94 -4.84
CA ALA A 137 19.09 4.99 -5.13
C ALA A 137 19.64 6.41 -4.93
N ILE A 138 20.53 6.61 -3.94
CA ILE A 138 21.24 7.87 -3.73
C ILE A 138 22.22 8.13 -4.88
N ASP A 139 23.01 7.12 -5.25
CA ASP A 139 24.00 7.22 -6.34
C ASP A 139 23.32 7.49 -7.69
N ASP A 140 22.15 6.90 -7.93
CA ASP A 140 21.30 7.11 -9.11
C ASP A 140 20.53 8.45 -9.09
N SER A 141 20.77 9.30 -8.09
CA SER A 141 20.09 10.59 -7.91
C SER A 141 18.55 10.47 -7.82
N GLN A 142 18.04 9.39 -7.24
CA GLN A 142 16.61 9.19 -6.99
C GLN A 142 16.14 9.90 -5.71
N THR A 143 17.07 10.41 -4.89
CA THR A 143 16.81 11.26 -3.72
C THR A 143 17.04 12.74 -4.05
N SER A 144 16.23 13.65 -3.50
CA SER A 144 16.41 15.11 -3.72
C SER A 144 17.67 15.70 -3.08
N LYS A 145 18.19 15.03 -2.04
CA LYS A 145 19.45 15.35 -1.36
C LYS A 145 20.13 14.06 -0.97
N ARG A 146 21.47 14.07 -0.95
CA ARG A 146 22.25 12.97 -0.38
C ARG A 146 21.90 12.81 1.11
N TRP A 147 21.62 11.58 1.53
CA TRP A 147 21.29 11.26 2.91
C TRP A 147 22.55 10.93 3.72
N SER A 148 22.54 11.27 5.02
CA SER A 148 23.58 10.84 5.95
C SER A 148 23.50 9.34 6.21
N GLU A 149 24.59 8.74 6.67
CA GLU A 149 24.65 7.30 7.03
C GLU A 149 23.55 6.91 8.04
N THR A 150 23.30 7.77 9.03
CA THR A 150 22.23 7.55 10.02
C THR A 150 20.86 7.52 9.37
N THR A 151 20.61 8.39 8.38
CA THR A 151 19.36 8.42 7.62
C THR A 151 19.22 7.18 6.75
N VAL A 152 20.28 6.77 6.05
CA VAL A 152 20.31 5.53 5.26
C VAL A 152 19.97 4.32 6.13
N ARG A 153 20.65 4.17 7.28
CA ARG A 153 20.39 3.08 8.23
C ARG A 153 18.93 3.06 8.71
N ARG A 154 18.35 4.23 9.02
CA ARG A 154 16.96 4.35 9.46
C ARG A 154 15.98 3.97 8.35
N VAL A 155 16.10 4.56 7.16
CA VAL A 155 15.22 4.24 6.02
C VAL A 155 15.28 2.75 5.70
N SER A 156 16.47 2.15 5.70
CA SER A 156 16.65 0.72 5.44
C SER A 156 15.90 -0.16 6.44
N ALA A 157 16.02 0.14 7.74
CA ALA A 157 15.28 -0.57 8.78
C ALA A 157 13.75 -0.36 8.66
N TYR A 158 13.32 0.79 8.17
CA TYR A 158 11.91 1.09 7.97
C TYR A 158 11.31 0.40 6.75
N LEU A 159 12.07 0.19 5.68
CA LEU A 159 11.61 -0.58 4.52
C LEU A 159 11.28 -2.03 4.92
N THR A 160 12.19 -2.71 5.64
CA THR A 160 11.93 -4.07 6.13
C THR A 160 10.86 -4.10 7.23
N GLY A 161 10.81 -3.06 8.08
CA GLY A 161 9.77 -2.87 9.09
C GLY A 161 8.37 -2.74 8.47
N CYS A 162 8.20 -1.93 7.42
CA CYS A 162 6.93 -1.81 6.70
C CYS A 162 6.49 -3.14 6.08
N CYS A 163 7.41 -3.88 5.45
CA CYS A 163 7.09 -5.20 4.92
C CYS A 163 6.61 -6.15 6.03
N ALA A 164 7.16 -6.04 7.25
CA ALA A 164 6.72 -6.83 8.39
C ALA A 164 5.32 -6.40 8.91
N ASP A 165 5.05 -5.09 8.97
CA ASP A 165 3.75 -4.56 9.38
C ASP A 165 2.63 -5.07 8.46
N TYR A 166 2.90 -5.12 7.14
CA TYR A 166 1.97 -5.61 6.12
C TYR A 166 1.97 -7.13 5.93
N GLY A 167 2.71 -7.87 6.75
CA GLY A 167 2.66 -9.34 6.78
C GLY A 167 3.47 -10.05 5.70
N MET A 168 4.37 -9.33 5.01
CA MET A 168 5.29 -9.90 4.02
C MET A 168 6.55 -10.49 4.70
N LEU A 169 6.96 -9.93 5.83
CA LEU A 169 8.12 -10.36 6.61
C LEU A 169 7.74 -10.68 8.06
N GLU A 170 8.58 -11.48 8.73
CA GLU A 170 8.45 -11.76 10.15
C GLU A 170 8.40 -10.46 10.98
N ARG A 171 7.48 -10.39 11.94
CA ARG A 171 7.28 -9.25 12.85
C ARG A 171 8.37 -9.13 13.92
N GLY A 172 8.40 -7.98 14.60
CA GLY A 172 9.30 -7.68 15.71
C GLY A 172 10.46 -6.73 15.34
N LEU A 173 11.28 -6.35 16.32
CA LEU A 173 12.47 -5.54 16.10
C LEU A 173 13.62 -6.43 15.63
N ARG A 174 13.82 -6.53 14.31
CA ARG A 174 14.79 -7.44 13.69
C ARG A 174 15.54 -6.75 12.56
N SER A 175 16.82 -7.08 12.42
CA SER A 175 17.65 -6.69 11.26
C SER A 175 17.66 -7.74 10.15
N ARG A 176 17.15 -8.93 10.42
CA ARG A 176 16.98 -10.07 9.50
C ARG A 176 15.60 -10.67 9.78
N ARG A 177 14.75 -10.77 8.76
CA ARG A 177 13.37 -11.21 8.89
C ARG A 177 13.09 -12.34 7.91
N ALA A 178 12.47 -13.42 8.38
CA ALA A 178 12.01 -14.48 7.49
C ALA A 178 10.96 -13.94 6.51
N ILE A 179 10.98 -14.41 5.27
CA ILE A 179 9.94 -14.12 4.28
C ILE A 179 8.72 -14.97 4.58
N LEU A 180 7.54 -14.35 4.62
CA LEU A 180 6.28 -15.02 4.88
C LEU A 180 5.51 -15.26 3.57
N PRO A 181 4.66 -16.29 3.50
CA PRO A 181 3.74 -16.44 2.39
C PRO A 181 2.84 -15.20 2.25
N PHE A 182 2.92 -14.54 1.11
CA PHE A 182 2.15 -13.33 0.84
C PHE A 182 1.52 -13.44 -0.55
N ARG A 183 0.18 -13.38 -0.61
CA ARG A 183 -0.60 -13.44 -1.85
C ARG A 183 -1.73 -12.43 -1.77
N ILE A 184 -2.05 -11.79 -2.89
CA ILE A 184 -3.23 -10.92 -2.96
C ILE A 184 -4.49 -11.73 -2.65
N THR A 185 -5.44 -11.14 -1.92
CA THR A 185 -6.74 -11.76 -1.68
C THR A 185 -7.76 -11.32 -2.71
N THR A 186 -8.83 -12.10 -2.90
CA THR A 186 -9.87 -11.75 -3.87
C THR A 186 -10.51 -10.37 -3.62
N PRO A 187 -10.87 -9.97 -2.38
CA PRO A 187 -11.42 -8.63 -2.14
C PRO A 187 -10.43 -7.52 -2.49
N VAL A 188 -9.14 -7.74 -2.27
CA VAL A 188 -8.08 -6.77 -2.59
C VAL A 188 -7.87 -6.68 -4.11
N THR A 189 -7.88 -7.81 -4.83
CA THR A 189 -7.87 -7.81 -6.29
C THR A 189 -9.07 -7.04 -6.84
N ALA A 190 -10.28 -7.33 -6.34
CA ALA A 190 -11.51 -6.68 -6.76
C ALA A 190 -11.48 -5.18 -6.48
N TYR A 191 -10.95 -4.76 -5.34
CA TYR A 191 -10.75 -3.36 -5.04
C TYR A 191 -9.78 -2.70 -6.03
N LEU A 192 -8.58 -3.28 -6.20
CA LEU A 192 -7.50 -2.67 -6.98
C LEU A 192 -7.87 -2.51 -8.46
N VAL A 193 -8.48 -3.52 -9.08
CA VAL A 193 -8.91 -3.45 -10.49
C VAL A 193 -9.93 -2.31 -10.73
N HIS A 194 -10.88 -2.11 -9.81
CA HIS A 194 -11.86 -1.02 -9.93
C HIS A 194 -11.25 0.34 -9.56
N ASP A 195 -10.39 0.40 -8.55
CA ASP A 195 -9.69 1.63 -8.17
C ASP A 195 -8.84 2.17 -9.34
N LEU A 196 -8.17 1.29 -10.08
CA LEU A 196 -7.43 1.65 -11.30
C LEU A 196 -8.38 2.11 -12.42
N HIS A 197 -9.46 1.36 -12.66
CA HIS A 197 -10.46 1.73 -13.67
C HIS A 197 -11.07 3.11 -13.42
N PHE A 198 -11.57 3.35 -12.20
CA PHE A 198 -12.17 4.63 -11.82
C PHE A 198 -11.15 5.76 -11.66
N SER A 199 -9.85 5.44 -11.61
CA SER A 199 -8.76 6.42 -11.75
C SER A 199 -8.43 6.74 -13.21
N GLY A 200 -9.16 6.17 -14.18
CA GLY A 200 -9.00 6.43 -15.61
C GLY A 200 -7.93 5.58 -16.29
N VAL A 201 -7.44 4.50 -15.65
CA VAL A 201 -6.48 3.59 -16.28
C VAL A 201 -7.20 2.77 -17.36
N PRO A 202 -6.76 2.80 -18.63
CA PRO A 202 -7.36 1.99 -19.69
C PRO A 202 -7.19 0.49 -19.43
N ASP A 203 -8.16 -0.33 -19.85
CA ASP A 203 -8.16 -1.79 -19.65
C ASP A 203 -6.83 -2.47 -20.04
N ASN A 204 -6.24 -2.08 -21.18
CA ASN A 204 -4.96 -2.65 -21.64
C ASN A 204 -3.77 -2.30 -20.73
N ALA A 205 -3.77 -1.09 -20.14
CA ALA A 205 -2.71 -0.64 -19.24
C ALA A 205 -2.90 -1.18 -17.81
N LEU A 206 -4.14 -1.56 -17.46
CA LEU A 206 -4.49 -2.08 -16.14
C LEU A 206 -3.71 -3.34 -15.81
N LEU A 207 -3.58 -4.29 -16.75
CA LEU A 207 -2.89 -5.56 -16.52
C LEU A 207 -1.39 -5.40 -16.22
N THR A 208 -0.80 -4.28 -16.61
CA THR A 208 0.64 -3.99 -16.42
C THR A 208 0.90 -2.90 -15.39
N HIS A 209 -0.14 -2.47 -14.66
CA HIS A 209 0.00 -1.43 -13.65
C HIS A 209 0.95 -1.86 -12.52
N GLU A 210 1.82 -0.96 -12.06
CA GLU A 210 2.89 -1.27 -11.10
C GLU A 210 2.38 -1.73 -9.72
N ASP A 211 1.14 -1.39 -9.36
CA ASP A 211 0.54 -1.82 -8.09
C ASP A 211 0.37 -3.34 -8.01
N TRP A 212 0.16 -4.03 -9.13
CA TRP A 212 0.10 -5.50 -9.14
C TRP A 212 1.41 -6.14 -8.73
N GLN A 213 2.53 -5.48 -9.06
CA GLN A 213 3.88 -5.95 -8.73
C GLN A 213 4.17 -5.84 -7.22
N LEU A 214 3.38 -5.08 -6.44
CA LEU A 214 3.45 -5.13 -4.97
C LEU A 214 3.11 -6.52 -4.43
N PHE A 215 2.34 -7.30 -5.20
CA PHE A 215 1.94 -8.67 -4.90
C PHE A 215 2.69 -9.72 -5.71
N GLY A 216 3.75 -9.32 -6.44
CA GLY A 216 4.56 -10.21 -7.26
C GLY A 216 3.87 -10.70 -8.53
N LEU A 217 2.78 -10.05 -8.94
CA LEU A 217 1.97 -10.46 -10.09
C LEU A 217 2.50 -9.83 -11.37
N ALA A 218 2.77 -10.67 -12.37
CA ALA A 218 2.99 -10.27 -13.74
C ALA A 218 1.64 -10.17 -14.48
N ARG A 219 1.69 -9.67 -15.72
CA ARG A 219 0.50 -9.47 -16.57
C ARG A 219 -0.42 -10.70 -16.63
N GLU A 220 0.16 -11.89 -16.85
CA GLU A 220 -0.60 -13.13 -16.96
C GLU A 220 -1.23 -13.56 -15.63
N ASP A 221 -0.56 -13.31 -14.51
CA ASP A 221 -1.12 -13.56 -13.18
C ASP A 221 -2.32 -12.64 -12.93
N VAL A 222 -2.21 -11.36 -13.28
CA VAL A 222 -3.30 -10.38 -13.17
C VAL A 222 -4.49 -10.82 -14.03
N LEU A 223 -4.26 -11.24 -15.28
CA LEU A 223 -5.32 -11.78 -16.13
C LEU A 223 -6.00 -13.01 -15.49
N GLY A 224 -5.21 -13.89 -14.87
CA GLY A 224 -5.72 -15.02 -14.09
C GLY A 224 -6.63 -14.61 -12.95
N GLU A 225 -6.22 -13.61 -12.15
CA GLU A 225 -7.04 -13.07 -11.07
C GLU A 225 -8.35 -12.42 -11.57
N LEU A 226 -8.27 -11.66 -12.67
CA LEU A 226 -9.44 -11.02 -13.28
C LEU A 226 -10.44 -12.05 -13.83
N LYS A 227 -9.96 -13.15 -14.44
CA LYS A 227 -10.83 -14.27 -14.84
C LYS A 227 -11.55 -14.88 -13.64
N ARG A 228 -10.87 -15.04 -12.50
CA ARG A 228 -11.52 -15.52 -11.26
C ARG A 228 -12.59 -14.56 -10.74
N LEU A 229 -12.35 -13.24 -10.80
CA LEU A 229 -13.37 -12.24 -10.46
C LEU A 229 -14.57 -12.30 -11.42
N SER A 230 -14.32 -12.56 -12.70
CA SER A 230 -15.37 -12.71 -13.70
C SER A 230 -16.28 -13.91 -13.40
N LEU A 231 -15.71 -15.03 -12.97
CA LEU A 231 -16.48 -16.21 -12.52
C LEU A 231 -17.37 -15.93 -11.30
N LYS A 232 -16.98 -14.98 -10.44
CA LYS A 232 -17.81 -14.49 -9.32
C LYS A 232 -18.87 -13.48 -9.76
N GLY A 233 -19.00 -13.23 -11.07
CA GLY A 233 -20.00 -12.33 -11.62
C GLY A 233 -19.73 -10.86 -11.37
N LEU A 234 -18.53 -10.47 -10.93
CA LEU A 234 -18.19 -9.07 -10.66
C LEU A 234 -17.97 -8.25 -11.94
N MET A 235 -17.46 -8.88 -12.98
CA MET A 235 -17.14 -8.25 -14.27
C MET A 235 -17.16 -9.27 -15.39
N ILE A 236 -17.09 -8.82 -16.64
CA ILE A 236 -16.94 -9.67 -17.81
C ILE A 236 -15.57 -9.42 -18.40
N VAL A 237 -14.72 -10.45 -18.47
CA VAL A 237 -13.36 -10.32 -19.01
C VAL A 237 -13.27 -11.03 -20.35
N GLN A 238 -12.91 -10.28 -21.39
CA GLN A 238 -12.64 -10.80 -22.72
C GLN A 238 -11.18 -10.49 -23.07
N ALA A 239 -10.40 -11.52 -23.36
CA ALA A 239 -8.99 -11.37 -23.72
C ALA A 239 -8.69 -12.15 -25.00
N ALA A 240 -8.01 -11.50 -25.95
CA ALA A 240 -7.57 -12.08 -27.22
C ALA A 240 -6.18 -11.51 -27.57
N GLY A 241 -5.15 -12.36 -27.56
CA GLY A 241 -3.76 -11.93 -27.68
C GLY A 241 -3.41 -10.89 -26.61
N ASP A 242 -2.89 -9.74 -27.02
CA ASP A 242 -2.51 -8.65 -26.12
C ASP A 242 -3.66 -7.70 -25.76
N VAL A 243 -4.84 -7.89 -26.35
CA VAL A 243 -6.00 -7.01 -26.14
C VAL A 243 -6.90 -7.59 -25.05
N ILE A 244 -7.24 -6.76 -24.07
CA ILE A 244 -8.26 -7.05 -23.07
C ILE A 244 -9.39 -6.02 -23.15
N ARG A 245 -10.62 -6.50 -22.98
CA ARG A 245 -11.81 -5.68 -22.78
C ARG A 245 -12.51 -6.13 -21.50
N ILE A 246 -12.80 -5.18 -20.62
CA ILE A 246 -13.48 -5.43 -19.36
C ILE A 246 -14.87 -4.80 -19.41
N GLY A 247 -15.90 -5.64 -19.29
CA GLY A 247 -17.27 -5.22 -19.06
C GLY A 247 -17.51 -5.00 -17.57
N TRP A 248 -17.56 -3.74 -17.16
CA TRP A 248 -17.77 -3.31 -15.78
C TRP A 248 -19.25 -3.35 -15.41
N LYS A 249 -19.59 -3.95 -14.27
CA LYS A 249 -20.98 -4.01 -13.78
C LYS A 249 -21.30 -2.93 -12.75
N GLN A 250 -20.28 -2.44 -12.05
CA GLN A 250 -20.38 -1.44 -11.00
C GLN A 250 -20.16 -0.07 -11.62
N GLN A 251 -21.02 0.88 -11.26
CA GLN A 251 -20.96 2.25 -11.80
C GLN A 251 -19.90 3.11 -11.11
N ASP A 252 -19.57 2.78 -9.86
CA ASP A 252 -18.57 3.47 -9.06
C ASP A 252 -17.96 2.54 -7.99
N MET A 253 -16.98 3.07 -7.26
CA MET A 253 -16.41 2.40 -6.09
C MET A 253 -17.43 2.20 -4.98
N GLU A 254 -18.57 2.91 -4.98
CA GLU A 254 -19.61 2.74 -3.97
C GLU A 254 -20.34 1.42 -4.14
N ALA A 255 -20.84 1.16 -5.35
CA ALA A 255 -21.52 -0.06 -5.72
C ALA A 255 -20.63 -1.31 -5.57
N LEU A 256 -19.33 -1.20 -5.85
CA LEU A 256 -18.39 -2.31 -5.61
C LEU A 256 -18.32 -2.69 -4.13
N ARG A 257 -18.26 -1.71 -3.24
CA ARG A 257 -18.14 -1.94 -1.79
C ARG A 257 -19.33 -2.74 -1.27
N ASP A 258 -20.53 -2.47 -1.77
CA ASP A 258 -21.75 -3.18 -1.39
C ASP A 258 -21.77 -4.64 -1.84
N VAL A 259 -21.00 -4.98 -2.86
CA VAL A 259 -20.83 -6.38 -3.30
C VAL A 259 -19.76 -7.08 -2.47
N LEU A 260 -18.66 -6.38 -2.17
CA LEU A 260 -17.58 -6.90 -1.32
C LEU A 260 -18.00 -7.09 0.14
N SER A 261 -19.04 -6.39 0.61
CA SER A 261 -19.61 -6.56 1.96
C SER A 261 -20.57 -7.74 2.09
N LYS A 262 -21.06 -8.30 0.97
CA LYS A 262 -22.03 -9.40 0.91
C LYS A 262 -21.43 -10.76 0.52
N SER A 263 -20.13 -10.79 0.21
CA SER A 263 -19.39 -11.99 -0.19
C SER A 263 -18.65 -12.60 0.98
#